data_AF-A0A973R4C3-F1
#
_entry.id   AF-A0A973R4C3-F1
#
_cell.length_a   1.000
_cell.length_b   1.000
_cell.length_c   1.000
_cell.angle_alpha   90.00
_cell.angle_beta   90.00
_cell.angle_gamma   90.00
#
_symmetry.space_group_name_H-M   'P 1'
#
loop_
_entity.id
_entity.type
_entity.pdbx_description
1 polymer ?
#
loop_
_entity_poly.entity_id
_entity_poly.type
_entity_poly.pdbx_seq_one_letter_code
_entity_poly.pdbx_strand_id
1 'polypeptide(L)'
;MAEDDFPTAGSITWQHIGQWRFLLVLGRTLALQIAHPVVGAGVVEHSTYRAHPWRRAEHTLDSLQRLCYADPAARAKEIKRIGRQHHRISGVDAHGRSYTAADPAARAWVLATIVDAIDLKCELAGEPLKPEEKEQLLGEWRAIGVALGLAADALPATHPAFVEYRDAMLRDVLEDNPAVREVLGPFYRRAATPRALRWVPGLWPVIRPLAARLIVAVVVASLPPQLRTTFDLTLTRRARAWSWLVHHGARWVMRVQPRRWRYMPYAAKAIRAAERRQAESQQSASRWGGFLRRDLRARKLGRLFDHVLDQNGDGTLTWNDLQAMARAATWDTELAPHQEADLFEGFAAWWRQLCRDAGTGPEGNITRKAFVTGTLAGLSGDADAYLAAGLDQAIAALFTVADADQDGYLDQADYRRVFGGHAHPAELAHGFRQLDHDGDGQISAAEFIDGFRAFFTARGKSAAGSHLLGQP
;
A
#
# COMPACT_ATOMS: atom_id res chain seq x y z
N MET A 1 -6.22 -3.18 -13.77
CA MET A 1 -4.82 -2.78 -13.51
C MET A 1 -4.57 -3.06 -12.04
N ALA A 2 -3.62 -3.94 -11.75
CA ALA A 2 -3.44 -4.50 -10.41
C ALA A 2 -2.93 -3.45 -9.43
N GLU A 3 -3.24 -3.62 -8.14
CA GLU A 3 -2.72 -2.80 -7.04
C GLU A 3 -1.17 -2.83 -6.96
N ASP A 4 -0.55 -3.79 -7.66
CA ASP A 4 0.89 -4.04 -7.76
C ASP A 4 1.69 -2.93 -8.47
N ASP A 5 1.07 -2.15 -9.35
CA ASP A 5 1.78 -1.11 -10.12
C ASP A 5 1.88 0.24 -9.39
N PHE A 6 1.24 0.39 -8.21
CA PHE A 6 1.27 1.65 -7.48
C PHE A 6 2.66 1.88 -6.84
N PRO A 7 3.17 3.12 -6.75
CA PRO A 7 4.45 3.38 -6.07
C PRO A 7 4.51 2.82 -4.65
N THR A 8 5.40 1.84 -4.45
CA THR A 8 5.66 1.18 -3.16
C THR A 8 7.11 1.38 -2.68
N ALA A 9 7.44 0.87 -1.50
CA ALA A 9 8.80 0.94 -0.97
C ALA A 9 9.79 0.16 -1.84
N GLY A 10 10.74 0.88 -2.46
CA GLY A 10 11.73 0.33 -3.39
C GLY A 10 11.44 0.66 -4.86
N SER A 11 10.24 1.14 -5.17
CA SER A 11 9.82 1.60 -6.50
C SER A 11 10.61 2.83 -6.99
N ILE A 12 10.65 3.08 -8.30
CA ILE A 12 11.47 4.14 -8.90
C ILE A 12 10.96 5.52 -8.46
N THR A 13 9.64 5.72 -8.43
CA THR A 13 9.04 6.96 -7.92
C THR A 13 9.41 7.19 -6.46
N TRP A 14 9.31 6.16 -5.59
CA TRP A 14 9.68 6.30 -4.17
C TRP A 14 11.14 6.67 -3.96
N GLN A 15 12.04 6.13 -4.78
CA GLN A 15 13.46 6.46 -4.69
C GLN A 15 13.75 7.90 -5.12
N HIS A 16 12.95 8.48 -6.02
CA HIS A 16 13.34 9.70 -6.73
C HIS A 16 12.51 10.95 -6.45
N ILE A 17 11.21 10.84 -6.22
CA ILE A 17 10.31 12.00 -6.12
C ILE A 17 10.55 12.80 -4.82
N GLY A 18 10.81 12.09 -3.71
CA GLY A 18 11.00 12.71 -2.40
C GLY A 18 12.41 13.25 -2.13
N GLN A 19 13.36 13.14 -3.06
CA GLN A 19 14.73 13.60 -2.85
C GLN A 19 14.84 15.12 -2.99
N TRP A 20 15.68 15.78 -2.19
CA TRP A 20 15.88 17.24 -2.31
C TRP A 20 16.38 17.67 -3.70
N ARG A 21 17.12 16.79 -4.40
CA ARG A 21 17.58 17.07 -5.77
C ARG A 21 16.44 17.14 -6.80
N PHE A 22 15.23 16.68 -6.47
CA PHE A 22 14.04 16.90 -7.31
C PHE A 22 13.72 18.39 -7.46
N LEU A 23 14.05 19.22 -6.47
CA LEU A 23 13.86 20.68 -6.56
C LEU A 23 14.65 21.34 -7.68
N LEU A 24 15.73 20.71 -8.17
CA LEU A 24 16.55 21.21 -9.29
C LEU A 24 15.79 21.18 -10.61
N VAL A 25 14.87 20.22 -10.78
CA VAL A 25 14.03 20.07 -11.98
C VAL A 25 12.60 20.55 -11.77
N LEU A 26 12.22 20.93 -10.54
CA LEU A 26 10.87 21.39 -10.23
C LEU A 26 10.49 22.65 -11.02
N GLY A 27 11.39 23.63 -11.14
CA GLY A 27 11.13 24.86 -11.90
C GLY A 27 10.84 24.58 -13.38
N ARG A 28 11.60 23.65 -13.97
CA ARG A 28 11.36 23.14 -15.33
C ARG A 28 9.99 22.46 -15.44
N THR A 29 9.67 21.58 -14.49
CA THR A 29 8.40 20.83 -14.46
C THR A 29 7.22 21.79 -14.43
N LEU A 30 7.28 22.81 -13.55
CA LEU A 30 6.25 23.84 -13.46
C LEU A 30 6.13 24.65 -14.76
N ALA A 31 7.24 24.99 -15.41
CA ALA A 31 7.21 25.68 -16.69
C ALA A 31 6.51 24.84 -17.78
N LEU A 32 6.80 23.54 -17.87
CA LEU A 32 6.12 22.63 -18.81
C LEU A 32 4.62 22.49 -18.53
N GLN A 33 4.24 22.39 -17.24
CA GLN A 33 2.84 22.27 -16.85
C GLN A 33 2.07 23.54 -17.19
N ILE A 34 2.61 24.71 -16.84
CA ILE A 34 1.95 26.01 -17.03
C ILE A 34 1.92 26.43 -18.50
N ALA A 35 2.85 25.96 -19.32
CA ALA A 35 2.82 26.19 -20.77
C ALA A 35 1.64 25.50 -21.47
N HIS A 36 1.00 24.52 -20.83
CA HIS A 36 -0.23 23.93 -21.37
C HIS A 36 -1.38 24.94 -21.23
N PRO A 37 -2.17 25.22 -22.29
CA PRO A 37 -3.15 26.32 -22.31
C PRO A 37 -4.19 26.23 -21.17
N VAL A 38 -4.78 25.05 -20.96
CA VAL A 38 -5.73 24.80 -19.85
C VAL A 38 -5.13 25.05 -18.47
N VAL A 39 -3.89 24.58 -18.24
CA VAL A 39 -3.21 24.70 -16.93
C VAL A 39 -2.78 26.15 -16.71
N GLY A 40 -2.23 26.79 -17.75
CA GLY A 40 -1.85 28.20 -17.76
C GLY A 40 -3.04 29.10 -17.42
N ALA A 41 -4.19 28.92 -18.10
CA ALA A 41 -5.40 29.68 -17.84
C ALA A 41 -5.88 29.55 -16.40
N GLY A 42 -5.97 28.32 -15.87
CA GLY A 42 -6.35 28.08 -14.47
C GLY A 42 -5.37 28.68 -13.45
N VAL A 43 -4.07 28.78 -13.79
CA VAL A 43 -3.06 29.44 -12.95
C VAL A 43 -3.12 30.96 -13.04
N VAL A 44 -3.56 31.52 -14.17
CA VAL A 44 -3.71 32.97 -14.35
C VAL A 44 -4.98 33.49 -13.66
N GLU A 45 -6.12 32.80 -13.82
CA GLU A 45 -7.44 33.29 -13.40
C GLU A 45 -7.80 32.95 -11.95
N HIS A 46 -7.59 31.71 -11.49
CA HIS A 46 -8.17 31.23 -10.22
C HIS A 46 -7.27 31.39 -9.00
N SER A 47 -6.28 32.27 -9.08
CA SER A 47 -5.02 31.93 -8.45
C SER A 47 -4.53 32.92 -7.40
N THR A 48 -4.60 32.46 -6.15
CA THR A 48 -3.70 32.87 -5.07
C THR A 48 -2.21 32.74 -5.42
N TYR A 49 -1.83 32.20 -6.60
CA TYR A 49 -0.45 32.16 -7.09
C TYR A 49 0.19 33.53 -7.23
N ARG A 50 -0.57 34.57 -7.62
CA ARG A 50 -0.03 35.95 -7.63
C ARG A 50 0.21 36.50 -6.22
N ALA A 51 -0.63 36.11 -5.27
CA ALA A 51 -0.56 36.59 -3.88
C ALA A 51 0.44 35.81 -3.00
N HIS A 52 0.53 34.49 -3.17
CA HIS A 52 1.33 33.57 -2.32
C HIS A 52 1.95 32.40 -3.13
N PRO A 53 2.82 32.67 -4.11
CA PRO A 53 3.36 31.66 -5.02
C PRO A 53 4.11 30.52 -4.30
N TRP A 54 4.86 30.86 -3.24
CA TRP A 54 5.64 29.91 -2.45
C TRP A 54 4.79 28.94 -1.64
N ARG A 55 3.72 29.45 -1.01
CA ARG A 55 2.77 28.62 -0.27
C ARG A 55 2.11 27.62 -1.21
N ARG A 56 1.77 28.03 -2.43
CA ARG A 56 1.19 27.13 -3.44
C ARG A 56 2.18 26.04 -3.87
N ALA A 57 3.44 26.39 -4.12
CA ALA A 57 4.48 25.42 -4.47
C ALA A 57 4.68 24.39 -3.35
N GLU A 58 4.76 24.84 -2.09
CA GLU A 58 4.84 23.97 -0.90
C GLU A 58 3.64 23.02 -0.80
N HIS A 59 2.41 23.52 -0.96
CA HIS A 59 1.21 22.68 -0.90
C HIS A 59 1.15 21.65 -2.03
N THR A 60 1.66 21.99 -3.22
CA THR A 60 1.74 21.06 -4.35
C THR A 60 2.76 19.96 -4.09
N LEU A 61 3.94 20.32 -3.57
CA LEU A 61 4.97 19.36 -3.13
C LEU A 61 4.48 18.44 -2.00
N ASP A 62 3.72 18.97 -1.04
CA ASP A 62 3.13 18.17 0.04
C ASP A 62 2.06 17.21 -0.49
N SER A 63 1.20 17.68 -1.39
CA SER A 63 0.18 16.87 -2.06
C SER A 63 0.81 15.73 -2.87
N LEU A 64 1.85 16.04 -3.64
CA LEU A 64 2.65 15.08 -4.39
C LEU A 64 3.30 14.03 -3.48
N GLN A 65 3.87 14.45 -2.35
CA GLN A 65 4.44 13.53 -1.37
C GLN A 65 3.36 12.64 -0.72
N ARG A 66 2.17 13.16 -0.44
CA ARG A 66 1.05 12.34 0.08
C ARG A 66 0.59 11.31 -0.95
N LEU A 67 0.51 11.69 -2.22
CA LEU A 67 0.08 10.79 -3.29
C LEU A 67 1.00 9.55 -3.37
N CYS A 68 2.32 9.76 -3.32
CA CYS A 68 3.28 8.67 -3.46
C CYS A 68 3.56 7.93 -2.13
N TYR A 69 3.72 8.66 -1.01
CA TYR A 69 4.26 8.12 0.24
C TYR A 69 3.23 7.86 1.35
N ALA A 70 2.00 8.37 1.24
CA ALA A 70 0.97 8.13 2.26
C ALA A 70 0.49 6.67 2.24
N ASP A 71 -0.08 6.22 3.37
CA ASP A 71 -0.84 4.98 3.43
C ASP A 71 -2.09 5.04 2.52
N PRO A 72 -2.66 3.89 2.11
CA PRO A 72 -3.79 3.86 1.18
C PRO A 72 -4.98 4.71 1.61
N ALA A 73 -5.32 4.74 2.90
CA ALA A 73 -6.45 5.51 3.41
C ALA A 73 -6.21 7.03 3.33
N ALA A 74 -5.03 7.50 3.75
CA ALA A 74 -4.64 8.90 3.64
C ALA A 74 -4.49 9.35 2.17
N ARG A 75 -3.97 8.48 1.31
CA ARG A 75 -3.89 8.72 -0.13
C ARG A 75 -5.26 8.85 -0.77
N ALA A 76 -6.21 7.97 -0.45
CA ALA A 76 -7.59 8.05 -0.95
C ALA A 76 -8.27 9.37 -0.54
N LYS A 77 -8.02 9.85 0.70
CA LYS A 77 -8.47 11.18 1.15
C LYS A 77 -7.88 12.31 0.31
N GLU A 78 -6.59 12.22 -0.01
CA GLU A 78 -5.89 13.21 -0.83
C GLU A 78 -6.40 13.23 -2.27
N ILE A 79 -6.63 12.07 -2.89
CA ILE A 79 -7.24 11.94 -4.23
C ILE A 79 -8.61 12.63 -4.26
N LYS A 80 -9.48 12.33 -3.28
CA LYS A 80 -10.80 12.97 -3.15
C LYS A 80 -10.68 14.49 -2.98
N ARG A 81 -9.68 14.96 -2.22
CA ARG A 81 -9.41 16.39 -2.01
C ARG A 81 -9.01 17.09 -3.32
N ILE A 82 -8.10 16.49 -4.08
CA ILE A 82 -7.65 17.01 -5.39
C ILE A 82 -8.82 17.08 -6.36
N GLY A 83 -9.63 16.02 -6.47
CA GLY A 83 -10.81 16.00 -7.34
C GLY A 83 -11.78 17.14 -7.04
N ARG A 84 -12.16 17.33 -5.77
CA ARG A 84 -13.04 18.46 -5.36
C ARG A 84 -12.46 19.83 -5.70
N GLN A 85 -11.13 19.99 -5.61
CA GLN A 85 -10.48 21.24 -5.93
C GLN A 85 -10.47 21.51 -7.44
N HIS A 86 -10.17 20.49 -8.26
CA HIS A 86 -10.14 20.62 -9.72
C HIS A 86 -11.53 20.89 -10.31
N HIS A 87 -12.60 20.30 -9.76
CA HIS A 87 -13.98 20.59 -10.20
C HIS A 87 -14.40 22.06 -10.03
N ARG A 88 -13.75 22.82 -9.14
CA ARG A 88 -14.06 24.23 -8.89
C ARG A 88 -13.28 25.19 -9.78
N ILE A 89 -12.31 24.69 -10.56
CA ILE A 89 -11.43 25.51 -11.39
C ILE A 89 -11.86 25.31 -12.84
N SER A 90 -12.64 26.26 -13.33
CA SER A 90 -13.08 26.33 -14.72
C SER A 90 -13.31 27.80 -15.10
N GLY A 91 -13.20 28.12 -16.38
CA GLY A 91 -13.29 29.50 -16.83
C GLY A 91 -13.13 29.61 -18.34
N VAL A 92 -12.87 30.83 -18.79
CA VAL A 92 -12.63 31.15 -20.20
C VAL A 92 -11.34 31.97 -20.25
N ASP A 93 -10.37 31.48 -21.01
CA ASP A 93 -9.05 32.10 -21.08
C ASP A 93 -9.06 33.45 -21.83
N ALA A 94 -7.90 34.13 -21.82
CA ALA A 94 -7.73 35.42 -22.51
C ALA A 94 -7.93 35.37 -24.03
N HIS A 95 -8.02 34.18 -24.63
CA HIS A 95 -8.28 33.95 -26.04
C HIS A 95 -9.73 33.48 -26.30
N GLY A 96 -10.58 33.46 -25.27
CA GLY A 96 -11.98 33.04 -25.38
C GLY A 96 -12.19 31.52 -25.32
N ARG A 97 -11.15 30.73 -25.00
CA ARG A 97 -11.24 29.27 -24.90
C ARG A 97 -11.75 28.86 -23.52
N SER A 98 -12.85 28.13 -23.49
CA SER A 98 -13.34 27.50 -22.25
C SER A 98 -12.35 26.45 -21.77
N TYR A 99 -12.07 26.42 -20.46
CA TYR A 99 -11.20 25.43 -19.85
C TYR A 99 -11.77 24.91 -18.53
N THR A 100 -11.33 23.71 -18.16
CA THR A 100 -11.63 23.08 -16.88
C THR A 100 -10.41 22.32 -16.37
N ALA A 101 -10.07 22.44 -15.09
CA ALA A 101 -8.99 21.66 -14.49
C ALA A 101 -9.34 20.17 -14.35
N ALA A 102 -10.59 19.79 -14.62
CA ALA A 102 -11.00 18.40 -14.74
C ALA A 102 -10.63 17.77 -16.10
N ASP A 103 -10.15 18.57 -17.06
CA ASP A 103 -9.77 18.11 -18.41
C ASP A 103 -8.78 16.94 -18.35
N PRO A 104 -9.14 15.76 -18.91
CA PRO A 104 -8.30 14.57 -18.83
C PRO A 104 -6.93 14.74 -19.49
N ALA A 105 -6.85 15.45 -20.62
CA ALA A 105 -5.60 15.63 -21.36
C ALA A 105 -4.62 16.53 -20.59
N ALA A 106 -5.09 17.65 -20.05
CA ALA A 106 -4.29 18.55 -19.20
C ALA A 106 -3.79 17.84 -17.94
N ARG A 107 -4.63 17.01 -17.32
CA ARG A 107 -4.26 16.21 -16.15
C ARG A 107 -3.24 15.13 -16.49
N ALA A 108 -3.40 14.43 -17.61
CA ALA A 108 -2.44 13.46 -18.11
C ALA A 108 -1.08 14.13 -18.38
N TRP A 109 -1.07 15.31 -19.01
CA TRP A 109 0.13 16.12 -19.21
C TRP A 109 0.83 16.47 -17.90
N VAL A 110 0.09 16.90 -16.87
CA VAL A 110 0.68 17.19 -15.55
C VAL A 110 1.41 15.98 -14.98
N LEU A 111 0.85 14.77 -15.07
CA LEU A 111 1.53 13.55 -14.62
C LEU A 111 2.73 13.19 -15.51
N ALA A 112 2.59 13.34 -16.82
CA ALA A 112 3.65 13.09 -17.79
C ALA A 112 4.89 13.96 -17.53
N THR A 113 4.70 15.23 -17.16
CA THR A 113 5.83 16.12 -16.82
C THR A 113 6.60 15.66 -15.57
N ILE A 114 5.97 14.91 -14.66
CA ILE A 114 6.66 14.37 -13.47
C ILE A 114 7.53 13.17 -13.86
N VAL A 115 7.05 12.32 -14.77
CA VAL A 115 7.84 11.23 -15.37
C VAL A 115 9.07 11.83 -16.08
N ASP A 116 8.87 12.82 -16.95
CA ASP A 116 9.95 13.53 -17.66
C ASP A 116 10.96 14.16 -16.68
N ALA A 117 10.46 14.76 -15.59
CA ALA A 117 11.31 15.40 -14.59
C ALA A 117 12.20 14.40 -13.84
N ILE A 118 11.68 13.23 -13.47
CA ILE A 118 12.48 12.19 -12.80
C ILE A 118 13.55 11.64 -13.75
N ASP A 119 13.20 11.32 -15.00
CA ASP A 119 14.13 10.81 -16.01
C ASP A 119 15.25 11.83 -16.26
N LEU A 120 14.89 13.09 -16.56
CA LEU A 120 15.86 14.15 -16.82
C LEU A 120 16.76 14.45 -15.62
N LYS A 121 16.23 14.46 -14.40
CA LYS A 121 17.02 14.69 -13.18
C LYS A 121 18.11 13.63 -13.03
N CYS A 122 17.83 12.39 -13.40
CA CYS A 122 18.78 11.28 -13.37
C CYS A 122 19.81 11.41 -14.50
N GLU A 123 19.38 11.75 -15.72
CA GLU A 123 20.26 12.05 -16.85
C GLU A 123 21.24 13.20 -16.57
N LEU A 124 20.75 14.35 -16.08
CA LEU A 124 21.57 15.53 -15.78
C LEU A 124 22.57 15.30 -14.65
N ALA A 125 22.31 14.34 -13.76
CA ALA A 125 23.23 13.93 -12.71
C ALA A 125 24.30 12.93 -13.19
N GLY A 126 24.22 12.45 -14.43
CA GLY A 126 25.08 11.40 -14.97
C GLY A 126 24.78 10.02 -14.38
N GLU A 127 23.51 9.77 -14.05
CA GLU A 127 22.97 8.49 -13.56
C GLU A 127 21.66 8.17 -14.32
N PRO A 128 21.70 8.02 -15.66
CA PRO A 128 20.48 7.78 -16.43
C PRO A 128 19.78 6.50 -15.97
N LEU A 129 18.45 6.54 -15.95
CA LEU A 129 17.63 5.36 -15.67
C LEU A 129 17.79 4.33 -16.79
N LYS A 130 17.82 3.05 -16.40
CA LYS A 130 17.79 1.94 -17.35
C LYS A 130 16.43 1.86 -18.06
N PRO A 131 16.35 1.24 -19.25
CA PRO A 131 15.08 1.08 -19.95
C PRO A 131 13.97 0.47 -19.07
N GLU A 132 14.29 -0.55 -18.27
CA GLU A 132 13.31 -1.22 -17.40
C GLU A 132 12.83 -0.31 -16.27
N GLU A 133 13.73 0.52 -15.72
CA GLU A 133 13.40 1.50 -14.68
C GLU A 133 12.51 2.63 -15.23
N LYS A 134 12.68 2.98 -16.50
CA LYS A 134 11.84 3.95 -17.21
C LYS A 134 10.43 3.41 -17.46
N GLU A 135 10.32 2.14 -17.88
CA GLU A 135 9.03 1.47 -18.03
C GLU A 135 8.31 1.35 -16.69
N GLN A 136 9.01 0.94 -15.64
CA GLN A 136 8.45 0.87 -14.29
C GLN A 136 7.97 2.24 -13.80
N LEU A 137 8.78 3.30 -13.98
CA LEU A 137 8.41 4.66 -13.64
C LEU A 137 7.11 5.07 -14.36
N LEU A 138 7.01 4.81 -15.67
CA LEU A 138 5.80 5.12 -16.43
C LEU A 138 4.59 4.35 -15.91
N GLY A 139 4.73 3.04 -15.66
CA GLY A 139 3.68 2.20 -15.07
C GLY A 139 3.16 2.75 -13.73
N GLU A 140 4.06 3.17 -12.85
CA GLU A 140 3.72 3.76 -11.55
C GLU A 140 2.89 5.05 -11.70
N TRP A 141 3.23 5.90 -12.66
CA TRP A 141 2.48 7.15 -12.91
C TRP A 141 1.17 6.92 -13.67
N ARG A 142 1.07 5.85 -14.48
CA ARG A 142 -0.20 5.38 -15.05
C ARG A 142 -1.15 4.89 -13.96
N ALA A 143 -0.64 4.12 -12.98
CA ALA A 143 -1.40 3.69 -11.81
C ALA A 143 -1.91 4.87 -10.98
N ILE A 144 -1.07 5.88 -10.74
CA ILE A 144 -1.50 7.14 -10.12
C ILE A 144 -2.57 7.84 -10.95
N GLY A 145 -2.42 7.90 -12.28
CA GLY A 145 -3.39 8.51 -13.19
C GLY A 145 -4.77 7.89 -13.09
N VAL A 146 -4.85 6.55 -13.12
CA VAL A 146 -6.11 5.80 -12.95
C VAL A 146 -6.69 6.04 -11.56
N ALA A 147 -5.89 6.04 -10.50
CA ALA A 147 -6.36 6.33 -9.15
C ALA A 147 -6.93 7.76 -9.01
N LEU A 148 -6.43 8.71 -9.81
CA LEU A 148 -6.98 10.06 -9.90
C LEU A 148 -8.26 10.13 -10.77
N GLY A 149 -8.64 9.05 -11.45
CA GLY A 149 -9.82 8.98 -12.33
C GLY A 149 -9.53 9.34 -13.79
N LEU A 150 -8.30 9.16 -14.27
CA LEU A 150 -8.00 9.15 -15.70
C LEU A 150 -8.29 7.76 -16.29
N ALA A 151 -8.55 7.71 -17.60
CA ALA A 151 -8.61 6.44 -18.32
C ALA A 151 -7.25 5.73 -18.31
N ALA A 152 -7.24 4.40 -18.40
CA ALA A 152 -6.03 3.59 -18.29
C ALA A 152 -5.03 3.79 -19.45
N ASP A 153 -5.51 4.35 -20.55
CA ASP A 153 -4.80 4.71 -21.78
C ASP A 153 -4.49 6.22 -21.87
N ALA A 154 -4.87 7.02 -20.87
CA ALA A 154 -4.63 8.47 -20.86
C ALA A 154 -3.12 8.83 -20.87
N LEU A 155 -2.26 7.91 -20.46
CA LEU A 155 -0.81 7.99 -20.56
C LEU A 155 -0.31 6.83 -21.44
N PRO A 156 0.72 7.06 -22.29
CA PRO A 156 1.25 6.02 -23.17
C PRO A 156 1.67 4.75 -22.44
N ALA A 157 1.53 3.61 -23.11
CA ALA A 157 1.76 2.32 -22.48
C ALA A 157 3.24 1.98 -22.27
N THR A 158 4.13 2.54 -23.09
CA THR A 158 5.57 2.27 -23.10
C THR A 158 6.38 3.56 -23.08
N HIS A 159 7.62 3.50 -22.59
CA HIS A 159 8.50 4.67 -22.54
C HIS A 159 8.81 5.28 -23.93
N PRO A 160 9.07 4.49 -24.99
CA PRO A 160 9.22 5.04 -26.34
C PRO A 160 7.99 5.83 -26.80
N ALA A 161 6.77 5.30 -26.60
CA ALA A 161 5.53 6.01 -26.94
C ALA A 161 5.33 7.27 -26.07
N PHE A 162 5.81 7.24 -24.82
CA PHE A 162 5.85 8.43 -23.96
C PHE A 162 6.76 9.53 -24.51
N VAL A 163 7.93 9.18 -25.06
CA VAL A 163 8.82 10.16 -25.70
C VAL A 163 8.15 10.80 -26.92
N GLU A 164 7.47 10.02 -27.76
CA GLU A 164 6.73 10.53 -28.91
C GLU A 164 5.59 11.47 -28.48
N TYR A 165 4.78 11.05 -27.50
CA TYR A 165 3.72 11.86 -26.91
C TYR A 165 4.27 13.18 -26.35
N ARG A 166 5.36 13.12 -25.59
CA ARG A 166 6.01 14.31 -25.02
C ARG A 166 6.45 15.25 -26.12
N ASP A 167 7.14 14.74 -27.14
CA ASP A 167 7.69 15.56 -28.20
C ASP A 167 6.57 16.18 -29.07
N ALA A 168 5.43 15.51 -29.25
CA ALA A 168 4.23 16.09 -29.85
C ALA A 168 3.67 17.23 -28.99
N MET A 169 3.49 17.03 -27.68
CA MET A 169 3.02 18.07 -26.77
C MET A 169 3.92 19.33 -26.82
N LEU A 170 5.25 19.13 -26.79
CA LEU A 170 6.23 20.21 -26.87
C LEU A 170 6.15 21.02 -28.18
N ARG A 171 5.76 20.40 -29.30
CA ARG A 171 5.66 21.06 -30.61
C ARG A 171 4.30 21.71 -30.85
N ASP A 172 3.23 21.01 -30.47
CA ASP A 172 1.91 21.25 -31.03
C ASP A 172 0.93 21.89 -30.02
N VAL A 173 1.23 21.81 -28.71
CA VAL A 173 0.27 22.21 -27.65
C VAL A 173 0.81 23.30 -26.72
N LEU A 174 2.11 23.27 -26.38
CA LEU A 174 2.65 24.18 -25.39
C LEU A 174 2.84 25.60 -25.93
N GLU A 175 2.32 26.57 -25.19
CA GLU A 175 2.28 27.99 -25.55
C GLU A 175 3.08 28.83 -24.55
N ASP A 176 3.63 29.96 -25.01
CA ASP A 176 4.14 30.99 -24.11
C ASP A 176 2.97 31.76 -23.48
N ASN A 177 3.05 32.02 -22.18
CA ASN A 177 2.02 32.77 -21.48
C ASN A 177 2.59 33.53 -20.26
N PRO A 178 1.85 34.51 -19.71
CA PRO A 178 2.34 35.31 -18.59
C PRO A 178 2.76 34.49 -17.36
N ALA A 179 2.13 33.34 -17.12
CA ALA A 179 2.47 32.48 -15.99
C ALA A 179 3.78 31.69 -16.21
N VAL A 180 4.10 31.30 -17.45
CA VAL A 180 5.42 30.75 -17.81
C VAL A 180 6.51 31.81 -17.57
N ARG A 181 6.29 33.04 -18.03
CA ARG A 181 7.22 34.17 -17.83
C ARG A 181 7.44 34.50 -16.35
N GLU A 182 6.41 34.34 -15.52
CA GLU A 182 6.51 34.48 -14.06
C GLU A 182 7.51 33.49 -13.46
N VAL A 183 7.37 32.19 -13.78
CA VAL A 183 8.28 31.12 -13.32
C VAL A 183 9.72 31.35 -13.79
N LEU A 184 9.88 31.79 -15.05
CA LEU A 184 11.20 32.00 -15.66
C LEU A 184 11.90 33.30 -15.23
N GLY A 185 11.31 34.11 -14.34
CA GLY A 185 11.94 35.35 -13.89
C GLY A 185 11.51 35.85 -12.51
N PRO A 186 10.40 36.62 -12.40
CA PRO A 186 10.03 37.30 -11.17
C PRO A 186 9.74 36.38 -9.97
N PHE A 187 9.32 35.13 -10.21
CA PHE A 187 8.96 34.17 -9.17
C PHE A 187 10.07 33.98 -8.12
N TYR A 188 11.28 33.66 -8.58
CA TYR A 188 12.43 33.42 -7.69
C TYR A 188 12.97 34.70 -7.06
N ARG A 189 12.81 35.84 -7.75
CA ARG A 189 13.13 37.14 -7.18
C ARG A 189 12.17 37.53 -6.06
N ARG A 190 10.98 36.96 -5.94
CA ARG A 190 10.04 37.27 -4.84
C ARG A 190 10.03 36.22 -3.72
N ALA A 191 11.09 35.41 -3.65
CA ALA A 191 11.25 34.37 -2.64
C ALA A 191 11.27 34.90 -1.20
N ALA A 192 10.38 34.35 -0.37
CA ALA A 192 10.36 34.60 1.06
C ALA A 192 11.65 34.07 1.72
N THR A 193 12.07 34.68 2.83
CA THR A 193 13.27 34.26 3.57
C THR A 193 13.13 32.82 4.05
N PRO A 194 14.03 31.90 3.63
CA PRO A 194 14.03 30.52 4.10
C PRO A 194 14.09 30.49 5.63
N ARG A 195 13.39 29.54 6.26
CA ARG A 195 13.37 29.41 7.73
C ARG A 195 14.78 29.33 8.32
N ALA A 196 15.66 28.60 7.63
CA ALA A 196 17.07 28.42 8.01
C ALA A 196 17.93 29.68 7.88
N LEU A 197 17.43 30.80 7.32
CA LEU A 197 18.15 32.07 7.21
C LEU A 197 17.47 33.20 8.01
N ARG A 198 16.39 32.91 8.74
CA ARG A 198 15.68 33.91 9.55
C ARG A 198 16.50 34.42 10.74
N TRP A 199 17.49 33.64 11.20
CA TRP A 199 18.39 33.99 12.31
C TRP A 199 19.51 34.96 11.92
N VAL A 200 19.69 35.23 10.61
CA VAL A 200 20.64 36.25 10.11
C VAL A 200 19.86 37.27 9.27
N PRO A 201 19.25 38.30 9.91
CA PRO A 201 18.52 39.34 9.20
C PRO A 201 19.40 40.05 8.17
N GLY A 202 18.84 40.40 7.01
CA GLY A 202 19.56 41.13 5.95
C GLY A 202 20.40 40.28 4.99
N LEU A 203 20.80 39.05 5.36
CA LEU A 203 21.58 38.17 4.47
C LEU A 203 20.77 37.71 3.25
N TRP A 204 19.50 37.36 3.45
CA TRP A 204 18.65 36.84 2.37
C TRP A 204 18.37 37.84 1.23
N PRO A 205 18.03 39.12 1.49
CA PRO A 205 17.90 40.13 0.43
C PRO A 205 19.13 40.25 -0.49
N VAL A 206 20.34 40.02 0.05
CA VAL A 206 21.60 40.06 -0.72
C VAL A 206 21.79 38.78 -1.54
N ILE A 207 21.54 37.60 -0.96
CA ILE A 207 21.70 36.30 -1.63
C ILE A 207 20.61 36.06 -2.69
N ARG A 208 19.37 36.43 -2.40
CA ARG A 208 18.18 36.15 -3.22
C ARG A 208 18.33 36.49 -4.70
N PRO A 209 18.79 37.69 -5.14
CA PRO A 209 18.91 37.99 -6.56
C PRO A 209 19.93 37.10 -7.28
N LEU A 210 21.04 36.76 -6.62
CA LEU A 210 22.05 35.85 -7.18
C LEU A 210 21.51 34.41 -7.27
N ALA A 211 20.88 33.93 -6.20
CA ALA A 211 20.23 32.62 -6.17
C ALA A 211 19.14 32.51 -7.25
N ALA A 212 18.31 33.55 -7.42
CA ALA A 212 17.28 33.60 -8.45
C ALA A 212 17.87 33.50 -9.87
N ARG A 213 18.96 34.23 -10.16
CA ARG A 213 19.66 34.13 -11.45
C ARG A 213 20.21 32.72 -11.70
N LEU A 214 20.79 32.09 -10.68
CA LEU A 214 21.32 30.73 -10.79
C LEU A 214 20.19 29.72 -11.03
N ILE A 215 19.10 29.80 -10.27
CA ILE A 215 17.94 28.90 -10.42
C ILE A 215 17.34 29.04 -11.81
N VAL A 216 17.10 30.26 -12.28
CA VAL A 216 16.57 30.51 -13.63
C VAL A 216 17.53 29.96 -14.69
N ALA A 217 18.85 30.16 -14.54
CA ALA A 217 19.83 29.61 -15.49
C ALA A 217 19.77 28.07 -15.54
N VAL A 218 19.60 27.39 -14.41
CA VAL A 218 19.44 25.93 -14.34
C VAL A 218 18.12 25.49 -14.97
N VAL A 219 17.02 26.20 -14.71
CA VAL A 219 15.71 25.93 -15.34
C VAL A 219 15.81 26.08 -16.86
N VAL A 220 16.34 27.20 -17.35
CA VAL A 220 16.53 27.43 -18.80
C VAL A 220 17.44 26.36 -19.42
N ALA A 221 18.53 25.99 -18.74
CA ALA A 221 19.45 24.96 -19.24
C ALA A 221 18.83 23.55 -19.30
N SER A 222 17.77 23.29 -18.53
CA SER A 222 17.06 22.01 -18.53
C SER A 222 15.83 22.00 -19.45
N LEU A 223 15.45 23.12 -20.07
CA LEU A 223 14.36 23.18 -21.05
C LEU A 223 14.76 22.55 -22.41
N PRO A 224 13.85 21.81 -23.07
CA PRO A 224 14.00 21.32 -24.42
C PRO A 224 14.35 22.45 -25.37
N PRO A 225 15.17 22.18 -26.40
CA PRO A 225 15.50 23.16 -27.43
C PRO A 225 14.27 23.86 -28.01
N GLN A 226 13.18 23.11 -28.25
CA GLN A 226 11.93 23.58 -28.84
C GLN A 226 11.33 24.73 -28.03
N LEU A 227 11.12 24.50 -26.73
CA LEU A 227 10.56 25.52 -25.84
C LEU A 227 11.50 26.70 -25.60
N ARG A 228 12.82 26.49 -25.67
CA ARG A 228 13.75 27.62 -25.61
C ARG A 228 13.57 28.55 -26.80
N THR A 229 13.30 28.01 -27.99
CA THR A 229 12.97 28.82 -29.17
C THR A 229 11.60 29.48 -29.02
N THR A 230 10.55 28.73 -28.64
CA THR A 230 9.19 29.26 -28.44
C THR A 230 9.16 30.40 -27.42
N PHE A 231 9.93 30.29 -26.34
CA PHE A 231 9.99 31.28 -25.26
C PHE A 231 11.06 32.35 -25.47
N ASP A 232 11.75 32.38 -26.61
CA ASP A 232 12.85 33.32 -26.89
C ASP A 232 13.92 33.35 -25.77
N LEU A 233 14.39 32.15 -25.39
CA LEU A 233 15.37 31.93 -24.33
C LEU A 233 16.73 31.55 -24.90
N THR A 234 17.75 32.33 -24.57
CA THR A 234 19.13 32.06 -24.98
C THR A 234 19.85 31.16 -23.97
N LEU A 235 20.29 29.97 -24.43
CA LEU A 235 21.12 29.08 -23.61
C LEU A 235 22.57 29.54 -23.66
N THR A 236 23.04 30.16 -22.58
CA THR A 236 24.46 30.54 -22.46
C THR A 236 25.35 29.35 -22.07
N ARG A 237 26.62 29.37 -22.51
CA ARG A 237 27.62 28.37 -22.08
C ARG A 237 27.77 28.32 -20.56
N ARG A 238 27.66 29.48 -19.89
CA ARG A 238 27.69 29.59 -18.43
C ARG A 238 26.51 28.87 -17.78
N ALA A 239 25.28 29.06 -18.29
CA ALA A 239 24.10 28.36 -17.77
C ALA A 239 24.22 26.84 -17.91
N ARG A 240 24.78 26.34 -19.02
CA ARG A 240 25.07 24.91 -19.20
C ARG A 240 26.09 24.39 -18.19
N ALA A 241 27.21 25.10 -18.01
CA ALA A 241 28.23 24.74 -17.03
C ALA A 241 27.68 24.75 -15.59
N TRP A 242 26.86 25.75 -15.24
CA TRP A 242 26.19 25.82 -13.94
C TRP A 242 25.21 24.68 -13.73
N SER A 243 24.39 24.35 -14.74
CA SER A 243 23.49 23.22 -14.66
C SER A 243 24.25 21.92 -14.42
N TRP A 244 25.31 21.68 -15.18
CA TRP A 244 26.17 20.51 -15.00
C TRP A 244 26.74 20.45 -13.57
N LEU A 245 27.35 21.55 -13.10
CA LEU A 245 27.98 21.64 -11.78
C LEU A 245 26.98 21.44 -10.65
N VAL A 246 25.79 22.03 -10.74
CA VAL A 246 24.75 21.92 -9.71
C VAL A 246 24.19 20.49 -9.64
N HIS A 247 23.92 19.84 -10.77
CA HIS A 247 23.40 18.47 -10.76
C HIS A 247 24.45 17.44 -10.31
N HIS A 248 25.70 17.56 -10.78
CA HIS A 248 26.79 16.68 -10.35
C HIS A 248 27.19 16.92 -8.89
N GLY A 249 27.23 18.20 -8.47
CA GLY A 249 27.45 18.58 -7.09
C GLY A 249 26.34 18.05 -6.17
N ALA A 250 25.07 18.19 -6.57
CA ALA A 250 23.95 17.63 -5.82
C ALA A 250 24.02 16.10 -5.72
N ARG A 251 24.40 15.40 -6.79
CA ARG A 251 24.67 13.96 -6.75
C ARG A 251 25.75 13.61 -5.74
N TRP A 252 26.87 14.32 -5.76
CA TRP A 252 27.97 14.08 -4.81
C TRP A 252 27.53 14.31 -3.36
N VAL A 253 26.87 15.44 -3.09
CA VAL A 253 26.29 15.76 -1.76
C VAL A 253 25.30 14.68 -1.34
N MET A 254 24.49 14.14 -2.24
CA MET A 254 23.57 13.04 -1.99
C MET A 254 24.28 11.72 -1.67
N ARG A 255 25.44 11.45 -2.28
CA ARG A 255 26.22 10.23 -2.01
C ARG A 255 26.86 10.25 -0.62
N VAL A 256 27.40 11.40 -0.21
CA VAL A 256 28.13 11.54 1.06
C VAL A 256 27.18 11.64 2.26
N GLN A 257 26.00 12.25 2.10
CA GLN A 257 25.09 12.44 3.23
C GLN A 257 24.32 11.16 3.62
N PRO A 258 23.95 10.98 4.91
CA PRO A 258 23.11 9.88 5.36
C PRO A 258 21.76 9.84 4.63
N ARG A 259 21.22 8.63 4.37
CA ARG A 259 19.94 8.44 3.64
C ARG A 259 18.81 9.33 4.18
N ARG A 260 18.73 9.51 5.50
CA ARG A 260 17.70 10.35 6.16
C ARG A 260 17.67 11.83 5.72
N TRP A 261 18.78 12.38 5.24
CA TRP A 261 18.87 13.79 4.83
C TRP A 261 18.72 13.97 3.32
N ARG A 262 18.80 12.88 2.55
CA ARG A 262 18.59 12.89 1.09
C ARG A 262 17.16 13.24 0.71
N TYR A 263 16.20 12.94 1.60
CA TYR A 263 14.77 13.06 1.35
C TYR A 263 14.14 14.22 2.12
N MET A 264 13.10 14.80 1.55
CA MET A 264 12.21 15.75 2.20
C MET A 264 11.52 15.11 3.42
N PRO A 265 11.09 15.88 4.43
CA PRO A 265 10.68 15.34 5.73
C PRO A 265 9.58 14.28 5.68
N TYR A 266 8.57 14.46 4.80
CA TYR A 266 7.47 13.51 4.64
C TYR A 266 7.96 12.19 4.04
N ALA A 267 8.65 12.25 2.90
CA ALA A 267 9.28 11.09 2.28
C ALA A 267 10.26 10.37 3.22
N ALA A 268 11.10 11.11 3.96
CA ALA A 268 12.04 10.53 4.92
C ALA A 268 11.34 9.80 6.08
N LYS A 269 10.16 10.27 6.51
CA LYS A 269 9.35 9.58 7.52
C LYS A 269 8.74 8.29 6.95
N ALA A 270 8.18 8.35 5.74
CA ALA A 270 7.57 7.19 5.08
C ALA A 270 8.60 6.10 4.74
N ILE A 271 9.77 6.47 4.22
CA ILE A 271 10.87 5.55 3.93
C ILE A 271 11.33 4.84 5.20
N ARG A 272 11.54 5.57 6.31
CA ARG A 272 11.90 4.95 7.59
C ARG A 272 10.84 4.00 8.12
N ALA A 273 9.56 4.34 7.95
CA ALA A 273 8.46 3.46 8.35
C ALA A 273 8.40 2.20 7.48
N ALA A 274 8.67 2.30 6.18
CA ALA A 274 8.76 1.16 5.29
C ALA A 274 10.00 0.29 5.58
N GLU A 275 11.17 0.90 5.81
CA GLU A 275 12.40 0.20 6.19
C GLU A 275 12.23 -0.52 7.53
N ARG A 276 11.52 0.06 8.50
CA ARG A 276 11.17 -0.65 9.75
C ARG A 276 10.25 -1.84 9.50
N ARG A 277 9.18 -1.68 8.72
CA ARG A 277 8.28 -2.80 8.36
C ARG A 277 9.02 -3.89 7.58
N GLN A 278 9.91 -3.51 6.68
CA GLN A 278 10.77 -4.46 5.95
C GLN A 278 11.80 -5.10 6.87
N ALA A 279 12.41 -4.38 7.80
CA ALA A 279 13.34 -4.94 8.77
C ALA A 279 12.61 -5.88 9.74
N GLU A 280 11.40 -5.54 10.19
CA GLU A 280 10.54 -6.42 10.99
C GLU A 280 10.11 -7.65 10.19
N SER A 281 9.79 -7.49 8.90
CA SER A 281 9.45 -8.58 7.99
C SER A 281 10.66 -9.44 7.65
N GLN A 282 11.85 -8.84 7.48
CA GLN A 282 13.13 -9.49 7.20
C GLN A 282 13.77 -10.08 8.45
N GLN A 283 13.50 -9.55 9.64
CA GLN A 283 13.87 -10.14 10.93
C GLN A 283 12.88 -11.26 11.27
N SER A 284 11.61 -11.10 10.88
CA SER A 284 10.64 -12.18 10.81
C SER A 284 10.97 -13.19 9.73
N ALA A 285 11.67 -12.85 8.63
CA ALA A 285 12.06 -13.79 7.57
C ALA A 285 13.49 -14.34 7.73
N SER A 286 14.40 -13.66 8.43
CA SER A 286 15.76 -14.14 8.76
C SER A 286 15.76 -14.97 10.04
N ARG A 287 14.78 -14.78 10.93
CA ARG A 287 14.35 -15.84 11.86
C ARG A 287 13.85 -17.10 11.14
N TRP A 288 13.57 -17.02 9.83
CA TRP A 288 13.13 -18.14 8.99
C TRP A 288 14.18 -18.65 7.99
N GLY A 289 15.17 -17.82 7.62
CA GLY A 289 16.27 -18.18 6.70
C GLY A 289 17.36 -19.08 7.31
N GLY A 290 17.44 -19.17 8.64
CA GLY A 290 18.25 -20.19 9.35
C GLY A 290 17.44 -21.40 9.82
N PHE A 291 16.19 -21.56 9.37
CA PHE A 291 15.17 -22.36 10.06
C PHE A 291 14.38 -23.32 9.15
N LEU A 292 14.85 -23.57 7.93
CA LEU A 292 14.46 -24.77 7.17
C LEU A 292 15.49 -25.85 7.56
N ARG A 293 15.32 -26.61 8.64
CA ARG A 293 14.14 -27.37 9.09
C ARG A 293 13.56 -26.89 10.44
N ARG A 294 12.34 -26.37 10.49
CA ARG A 294 11.53 -26.44 11.71
C ARG A 294 10.03 -26.35 11.42
N ASP A 295 9.34 -27.27 12.07
CA ASP A 295 7.90 -27.49 12.09
C ASP A 295 7.15 -26.29 12.74
N LEU A 296 6.14 -25.74 12.07
CA LEU A 296 5.32 -24.62 12.56
C LEU A 296 4.10 -25.04 13.38
N ARG A 297 3.80 -26.35 13.43
CA ARG A 297 2.62 -26.87 14.12
C ARG A 297 2.57 -26.42 15.59
N ALA A 298 3.72 -26.37 16.28
CA ALA A 298 3.83 -25.91 17.66
C ALA A 298 3.27 -24.49 17.91
N ARG A 299 3.51 -23.56 16.98
CA ARG A 299 3.05 -22.16 17.11
C ARG A 299 1.57 -22.02 16.77
N LYS A 300 1.06 -22.81 15.82
CA LYS A 300 -0.36 -22.84 15.47
C LYS A 300 -1.19 -23.39 16.62
N LEU A 301 -0.78 -24.53 17.17
CA LEU A 301 -1.42 -25.14 18.34
C LEU A 301 -1.38 -24.20 19.55
N GLY A 302 -0.26 -23.50 19.76
CA GLY A 302 -0.18 -22.49 20.81
C GLY A 302 -1.21 -21.36 20.65
N ARG A 303 -1.49 -20.88 19.44
CA ARG A 303 -2.52 -19.86 19.21
C ARG A 303 -3.94 -20.40 19.30
N LEU A 304 -4.17 -21.64 18.87
CA LEU A 304 -5.45 -22.32 19.08
C LEU A 304 -5.76 -22.42 20.57
N PHE A 305 -4.76 -22.76 21.39
CA PHE A 305 -4.88 -22.73 22.84
C PHE A 305 -5.28 -21.34 23.34
N ASP A 306 -4.48 -20.32 23.02
CA ASP A 306 -4.62 -18.98 23.60
C ASP A 306 -5.90 -18.22 23.16
N HIS A 307 -6.48 -18.56 22.01
CA HIS A 307 -7.59 -17.79 21.42
C HIS A 307 -8.91 -18.55 21.26
N VAL A 308 -8.89 -19.89 21.37
CA VAL A 308 -10.08 -20.72 21.11
C VAL A 308 -10.32 -21.73 22.20
N LEU A 309 -9.29 -22.39 22.73
CA LEU A 309 -9.50 -23.43 23.74
C LEU A 309 -9.57 -22.87 25.16
N ASP A 310 -8.71 -21.90 25.50
CA ASP A 310 -8.73 -21.23 26.80
C ASP A 310 -9.85 -20.17 26.84
N GLN A 311 -11.08 -20.62 27.10
CA GLN A 311 -12.29 -19.79 27.06
C GLN A 311 -12.31 -18.74 28.18
N ASN A 312 -11.69 -19.04 29.32
CA ASN A 312 -11.69 -18.15 30.49
C ASN A 312 -10.40 -17.29 30.60
N GLY A 313 -9.36 -17.60 29.83
CA GLY A 313 -8.10 -16.87 29.77
C GLY A 313 -7.14 -17.14 30.94
N ASP A 314 -7.31 -18.25 31.67
CA ASP A 314 -6.52 -18.58 32.87
C ASP A 314 -5.17 -19.27 32.56
N GLY A 315 -4.91 -19.57 31.28
CA GLY A 315 -3.68 -20.19 30.81
C GLY A 315 -3.65 -21.71 30.95
N THR A 316 -4.76 -22.33 31.36
CA THR A 316 -4.94 -23.78 31.47
C THR A 316 -6.23 -24.22 30.80
N LEU A 317 -6.20 -25.41 30.21
CA LEU A 317 -7.39 -26.01 29.59
C LEU A 317 -8.01 -27.01 30.56
N THR A 318 -9.32 -26.87 30.77
CA THR A 318 -10.14 -27.77 31.58
C THR A 318 -11.32 -28.31 30.77
N TRP A 319 -12.01 -29.31 31.32
CA TRP A 319 -13.26 -29.80 30.73
C TRP A 319 -14.32 -28.68 30.58
N ASN A 320 -14.36 -27.75 31.53
CA ASN A 320 -15.31 -26.63 31.49
C ASN A 320 -15.08 -25.73 30.27
N ASP A 321 -13.83 -25.56 29.83
CA ASP A 321 -13.52 -24.75 28.64
C ASP A 321 -13.99 -25.45 27.35
N LEU A 322 -13.84 -26.77 27.25
CA LEU A 322 -14.37 -27.54 26.13
C LEU A 322 -15.89 -27.53 26.09
N GLN A 323 -16.54 -27.66 27.25
CA GLN A 323 -18.00 -27.52 27.36
C GLN A 323 -18.46 -26.12 26.99
N ALA A 324 -17.75 -25.07 27.46
CA ALA A 324 -18.04 -23.69 27.11
C ALA A 324 -17.89 -23.45 25.60
N MET A 325 -16.88 -24.04 24.96
CA MET A 325 -16.69 -23.97 23.52
C MET A 325 -17.83 -24.66 22.75
N ALA A 326 -18.23 -25.87 23.15
CA ALA A 326 -19.35 -26.58 22.54
C ALA A 326 -20.66 -25.79 22.65
N ARG A 327 -20.92 -25.19 23.81
CA ARG A 327 -22.09 -24.32 24.04
C ARG A 327 -22.01 -23.01 23.25
N ALA A 328 -20.83 -22.40 23.14
CA ALA A 328 -20.64 -21.18 22.38
C ALA A 328 -20.90 -21.39 20.89
N ALA A 329 -20.48 -22.54 20.34
CA ALA A 329 -20.73 -22.92 18.95
C ALA A 329 -22.22 -23.19 18.65
N THR A 330 -23.03 -23.40 19.68
CA THR A 330 -24.45 -23.82 19.56
C THR A 330 -25.39 -22.92 20.35
N TRP A 331 -24.94 -21.72 20.72
CA TRP A 331 -25.69 -20.84 21.62
C TRP A 331 -27.01 -20.33 21.01
N ASP A 332 -27.08 -20.27 19.67
CA ASP A 332 -28.24 -19.83 18.89
C ASP A 332 -29.09 -21.01 18.35
N THR A 333 -28.74 -22.25 18.74
CA THR A 333 -29.48 -23.47 18.39
C THR A 333 -30.27 -23.98 19.60
N GLU A 334 -31.60 -24.07 19.48
CA GLU A 334 -32.43 -24.80 20.45
C GLU A 334 -32.22 -26.32 20.26
N LEU A 335 -31.18 -26.86 20.88
CA LEU A 335 -30.86 -28.29 20.79
C LEU A 335 -31.82 -29.15 21.61
N ALA A 336 -32.25 -30.27 21.04
CA ALA A 336 -32.92 -31.30 21.81
C ALA A 336 -31.94 -31.94 22.82
N PRO A 337 -32.41 -32.43 23.98
CA PRO A 337 -31.53 -32.97 25.02
C PRO A 337 -30.60 -34.11 24.56
N HIS A 338 -31.02 -34.90 23.55
CA HIS A 338 -30.19 -35.97 22.99
C HIS A 338 -29.08 -35.42 22.07
N GLN A 339 -29.35 -34.37 21.28
CA GLN A 339 -28.35 -33.72 20.42
C GLN A 339 -27.27 -33.00 21.26
N GLU A 340 -27.68 -32.37 22.37
CA GLU A 340 -26.74 -31.77 23.32
C GLU A 340 -25.87 -32.85 24.00
N ALA A 341 -26.45 -34.01 24.36
CA ALA A 341 -25.71 -35.13 24.92
C ALA A 341 -24.69 -35.71 23.93
N ASP A 342 -25.07 -35.91 22.67
CA ASP A 342 -24.18 -36.41 21.61
C ASP A 342 -23.03 -35.43 21.32
N LEU A 343 -23.32 -34.12 21.30
CA LEU A 343 -22.32 -33.06 21.19
C LEU A 343 -21.30 -33.12 22.33
N PHE A 344 -21.76 -33.25 23.57
CA PHE A 344 -20.86 -33.36 24.71
C PHE A 344 -20.06 -34.66 24.72
N GLU A 345 -20.62 -35.79 24.27
CA GLU A 345 -19.86 -37.04 24.18
C GLU A 345 -18.74 -36.95 23.13
N GLY A 346 -18.98 -36.31 21.99
CA GLY A 346 -17.94 -36.04 20.99
C GLY A 346 -16.79 -35.19 21.55
N PHE A 347 -17.12 -34.11 22.26
CA PHE A 347 -16.12 -33.28 22.94
C PHE A 347 -15.44 -34.01 24.11
N ALA A 348 -16.14 -34.89 24.82
CA ALA A 348 -15.59 -35.71 25.90
C ALA A 348 -14.60 -36.75 25.37
N ALA A 349 -14.84 -37.32 24.17
CA ALA A 349 -13.87 -38.17 23.49
C ALA A 349 -12.57 -37.40 23.20
N TRP A 350 -12.68 -36.17 22.69
CA TRP A 350 -11.52 -35.32 22.45
C TRP A 350 -10.80 -34.91 23.77
N TRP A 351 -11.56 -34.55 24.81
CA TRP A 351 -10.99 -34.24 26.13
C TRP A 351 -10.19 -35.41 26.70
N ARG A 352 -10.75 -36.62 26.67
CA ARG A 352 -10.07 -37.85 27.12
C ARG A 352 -8.77 -38.07 26.36
N GLN A 353 -8.72 -37.76 25.07
CA GLN A 353 -7.48 -37.83 24.28
C GLN A 353 -6.47 -36.78 24.73
N LEU A 354 -6.88 -35.52 24.90
CA LEU A 354 -6.00 -34.45 25.37
C LEU A 354 -5.42 -34.74 26.76
N CYS A 355 -6.22 -35.27 27.69
CA CYS A 355 -5.76 -35.70 29.00
C CYS A 355 -4.70 -36.81 28.92
N ARG A 356 -4.94 -37.83 28.08
CA ARG A 356 -3.96 -38.91 27.84
C ARG A 356 -2.64 -38.35 27.31
N ASP A 357 -2.71 -37.44 26.35
CA ASP A 357 -1.55 -36.82 25.72
C ASP A 357 -0.77 -35.89 26.68
N ALA A 358 -1.49 -35.23 27.59
CA ALA A 358 -0.92 -34.35 28.60
C ALA A 358 -0.44 -35.10 29.86
N GLY A 359 -0.79 -36.38 30.02
CA GLY A 359 -0.53 -37.17 31.22
C GLY A 359 -1.35 -36.72 32.43
N THR A 360 -2.53 -36.16 32.22
CA THR A 360 -3.44 -35.69 33.27
C THR A 360 -4.64 -36.62 33.42
N GLY A 361 -5.27 -36.60 34.60
CA GLY A 361 -6.55 -37.27 34.82
C GLY A 361 -7.73 -36.53 34.15
N PRO A 362 -8.95 -37.10 34.17
CA PRO A 362 -10.15 -36.48 33.57
C PRO A 362 -10.51 -35.10 34.16
N GLU A 363 -10.11 -34.82 35.40
CA GLU A 363 -10.32 -33.53 36.08
C GLU A 363 -9.04 -32.66 36.12
N GLY A 364 -8.00 -33.05 35.39
CA GLY A 364 -6.71 -32.36 35.42
C GLY A 364 -6.63 -31.18 34.46
N ASN A 365 -5.79 -30.21 34.80
CA ASN A 365 -5.58 -29.01 33.98
C ASN A 365 -4.45 -29.23 32.96
N ILE A 366 -4.71 -28.92 31.70
CA ILE A 366 -3.71 -29.05 30.62
C ILE A 366 -3.09 -27.68 30.35
N THR A 367 -1.80 -27.53 30.67
CA THR A 367 -1.08 -26.30 30.33
C THR A 367 -0.88 -26.17 28.82
N ARG A 368 -0.72 -24.93 28.34
CA ARG A 368 -0.33 -24.64 26.95
C ARG A 368 0.83 -25.48 26.43
N LYS A 369 1.86 -25.69 27.26
CA LYS A 369 3.02 -26.50 26.91
C LYS A 369 2.67 -27.98 26.77
N ALA A 370 1.86 -28.51 27.68
CA ALA A 370 1.41 -29.91 27.65
C ALA A 370 0.53 -30.18 26.42
N PHE A 371 -0.44 -29.32 26.14
CA PHE A 371 -1.28 -29.37 24.94
C PHE A 371 -0.43 -29.43 23.66
N VAL A 372 0.45 -28.44 23.46
CA VAL A 372 1.28 -28.36 22.24
C VAL A 372 2.19 -29.58 22.11
N THR A 373 2.78 -30.06 23.22
CA THR A 373 3.72 -31.18 23.18
C THR A 373 2.99 -32.50 22.90
N GLY A 374 1.88 -32.75 23.58
CA GLY A 374 1.07 -33.97 23.43
C GLY A 374 0.48 -34.09 22.02
N THR A 375 -0.14 -33.02 21.51
CA THR A 375 -0.73 -33.03 20.16
C THR A 375 0.31 -33.20 19.06
N LEU A 376 1.51 -32.60 19.20
CA LEU A 376 2.59 -32.83 18.23
C LEU A 376 3.13 -34.26 18.26
N ALA A 377 3.18 -34.87 19.45
CA ALA A 377 3.61 -36.26 19.58
C ALA A 377 2.62 -37.20 18.87
N GLY A 378 1.32 -37.00 19.09
CA GLY A 378 0.26 -37.74 18.38
C GLY A 378 0.32 -37.59 16.86
N LEU A 379 0.41 -36.35 16.38
CA LEU A 379 0.53 -36.02 14.94
C LEU A 379 1.85 -36.45 14.28
N SER A 380 2.82 -36.94 15.05
CA SER A 380 4.09 -37.46 14.51
C SER A 380 4.07 -38.96 14.28
N GLY A 381 3.10 -39.68 14.85
CA GLY A 381 2.81 -41.08 14.56
C GLY A 381 1.85 -41.23 13.38
N ASP A 382 0.82 -42.04 13.54
CA ASP A 382 -0.30 -42.10 12.61
C ASP A 382 -1.25 -40.93 12.87
N ALA A 383 -1.09 -39.85 12.08
CA ALA A 383 -1.84 -38.62 12.26
C ALA A 383 -3.35 -38.81 12.00
N ASP A 384 -3.71 -39.69 11.07
CA ASP A 384 -5.12 -39.93 10.72
C ASP A 384 -5.81 -40.72 11.82
N ALA A 385 -5.16 -41.78 12.33
CA ALA A 385 -5.67 -42.52 13.48
C ALA A 385 -5.73 -41.66 14.75
N TYR A 386 -4.75 -40.76 14.95
CA TYR A 386 -4.74 -39.84 16.07
C TYR A 386 -5.92 -38.87 16.02
N LEU A 387 -6.18 -38.21 14.89
CA LEU A 387 -7.28 -37.25 14.77
C LEU A 387 -8.65 -37.94 14.86
N ALA A 388 -8.77 -39.15 14.28
CA ALA A 388 -9.99 -39.97 14.34
C ALA A 388 -10.39 -40.39 15.76
N ALA A 389 -9.41 -40.54 16.65
CA ALA A 389 -9.62 -40.98 18.03
C ALA A 389 -10.24 -39.91 18.95
N GLY A 390 -10.38 -38.66 18.50
CA GLY A 390 -11.03 -37.63 19.32
C GLY A 390 -11.41 -36.34 18.61
N LEU A 391 -10.49 -35.65 17.92
CA LEU A 391 -10.84 -34.37 17.25
C LEU A 391 -11.98 -34.58 16.24
N ASP A 392 -11.91 -35.63 15.43
CA ASP A 392 -12.94 -35.89 14.42
C ASP A 392 -14.29 -36.25 15.06
N GLN A 393 -14.30 -36.85 16.26
CA GLN A 393 -15.54 -37.13 17.00
C GLN A 393 -16.22 -35.82 17.43
N ALA A 394 -15.44 -34.84 17.91
CA ALA A 394 -15.95 -33.53 18.28
C ALA A 394 -16.47 -32.74 17.07
N ILE A 395 -15.74 -32.78 15.94
CA ILE A 395 -16.13 -32.09 14.70
C ILE A 395 -17.36 -32.75 14.06
N ALA A 396 -17.43 -34.07 14.03
CA ALA A 396 -18.60 -34.80 13.50
C ALA A 396 -19.86 -34.51 14.32
N ALA A 397 -19.73 -34.43 15.65
CA ALA A 397 -20.83 -34.05 16.52
C ALA A 397 -21.28 -32.58 16.27
N LEU A 398 -20.32 -31.66 16.05
CA LEU A 398 -20.62 -30.28 15.67
C LEU A 398 -21.32 -30.21 14.30
N PHE A 399 -20.88 -31.01 13.32
CA PHE A 399 -21.51 -31.09 12.01
C PHE A 399 -22.97 -31.53 12.11
N THR A 400 -23.24 -32.59 12.88
CA THR A 400 -24.60 -33.12 13.09
C THR A 400 -25.53 -32.10 13.75
N VAL A 401 -24.98 -31.21 14.58
CA VAL A 401 -25.73 -30.11 15.19
C VAL A 401 -25.90 -28.93 14.23
N ALA A 402 -24.92 -28.70 13.36
CA ALA A 402 -24.96 -27.66 12.34
C ALA A 402 -25.97 -27.97 11.23
N ASP A 403 -26.08 -29.23 10.85
CA ASP A 403 -27.02 -29.79 9.88
C ASP A 403 -28.43 -29.83 10.48
N ALA A 404 -29.14 -28.71 10.35
CA ALA A 404 -30.41 -28.49 11.02
C ALA A 404 -31.57 -29.28 10.40
N ASP A 405 -31.50 -29.58 9.10
CA ASP A 405 -32.51 -30.34 8.37
C ASP A 405 -32.14 -31.83 8.16
N GLN A 406 -30.95 -32.23 8.61
CA GLN A 406 -30.45 -33.61 8.61
C GLN A 406 -30.33 -34.20 7.20
N ASP A 407 -30.00 -33.34 6.22
CA ASP A 407 -29.84 -33.75 4.83
C ASP A 407 -28.44 -34.32 4.52
N GLY A 408 -27.51 -34.22 5.48
CA GLY A 408 -26.14 -34.70 5.38
C GLY A 408 -25.15 -33.67 4.82
N TYR A 409 -25.59 -32.43 4.62
CA TYR A 409 -24.84 -31.32 4.07
C TYR A 409 -25.03 -30.05 4.91
N LEU A 410 -24.10 -29.10 4.81
CA LEU A 410 -24.30 -27.76 5.35
C LEU A 410 -24.47 -26.78 4.20
N ASP A 411 -25.63 -26.13 4.15
CA ASP A 411 -25.85 -25.03 3.23
C ASP A 411 -25.31 -23.71 3.79
N GLN A 412 -25.47 -22.62 3.02
CA GLN A 412 -25.01 -21.31 3.46
C GLN A 412 -25.78 -20.76 4.67
N ALA A 413 -27.03 -21.16 4.87
CA ALA A 413 -27.83 -20.79 6.03
C ALA A 413 -27.37 -21.55 7.28
N ASP A 414 -27.11 -22.85 7.18
CA ASP A 414 -26.58 -23.69 8.27
C ASP A 414 -25.20 -23.22 8.70
N TYR A 415 -24.32 -22.95 7.73
CA TYR A 415 -22.99 -22.40 8.01
C TYR A 415 -23.05 -21.03 8.70
N ARG A 416 -23.99 -20.15 8.29
CA ARG A 416 -24.20 -18.86 8.97
C ARG A 416 -24.80 -19.04 10.35
N ARG A 417 -25.63 -20.06 10.58
CA ARG A 417 -26.22 -20.29 11.89
C ARG A 417 -25.17 -20.64 12.92
N VAL A 418 -24.21 -21.49 12.54
CA VAL A 418 -23.15 -21.96 13.45
C VAL A 418 -21.98 -20.99 13.54
N PHE A 419 -21.59 -20.35 12.43
CA PHE A 419 -20.39 -19.50 12.38
C PHE A 419 -20.68 -18.00 12.26
N GLY A 420 -21.94 -17.60 12.14
CA GLY A 420 -22.33 -16.25 11.69
C GLY A 420 -22.29 -15.14 12.74
N GLY A 421 -22.04 -15.44 14.02
CA GLY A 421 -22.10 -14.50 15.16
C GLY A 421 -21.94 -13.00 14.85
N HIS A 422 -20.73 -12.44 15.04
CA HIS A 422 -20.42 -11.04 14.68
C HIS A 422 -19.65 -10.93 13.35
N ALA A 423 -19.58 -12.02 12.59
CA ALA A 423 -18.76 -12.10 11.39
C ALA A 423 -19.42 -11.35 10.22
N HIS A 424 -18.61 -10.63 9.43
CA HIS A 424 -19.15 -9.90 8.28
C HIS A 424 -19.63 -10.89 7.20
N PRO A 425 -20.75 -10.64 6.49
CA PRO A 425 -21.30 -11.59 5.50
C PRO A 425 -20.30 -12.04 4.42
N ALA A 426 -19.34 -11.18 4.06
CA ALA A 426 -18.28 -11.50 3.11
C ALA A 426 -17.25 -12.51 3.65
N GLU A 427 -16.99 -12.51 4.97
CA GLU A 427 -16.08 -13.45 5.63
C GLU A 427 -16.72 -14.84 5.71
N LEU A 428 -18.01 -14.91 6.02
CA LEU A 428 -18.78 -16.15 6.04
C LEU A 428 -18.85 -16.79 4.65
N ALA A 429 -19.13 -15.99 3.62
CA ALA A 429 -19.14 -16.46 2.23
C ALA A 429 -17.74 -16.92 1.75
N HIS A 430 -16.66 -16.34 2.29
CA HIS A 430 -15.31 -16.76 1.98
C HIS A 430 -14.93 -18.06 2.68
N GLY A 431 -15.28 -18.22 3.96
CA GLY A 431 -15.05 -19.46 4.72
C GLY A 431 -15.80 -20.65 4.12
N PHE A 432 -17.06 -20.44 3.74
CA PHE A 432 -17.89 -21.45 3.06
C PHE A 432 -17.21 -22.00 1.80
N ARG A 433 -16.77 -21.11 0.89
CA ARG A 433 -16.06 -21.49 -0.35
C ARG A 433 -14.69 -22.14 -0.15
N GLN A 434 -14.11 -22.06 1.04
CA GLN A 434 -12.84 -22.74 1.32
C GLN A 434 -13.06 -24.19 1.77
N LEU A 435 -14.23 -24.51 2.30
CA LEU A 435 -14.61 -25.84 2.76
C LEU A 435 -15.33 -26.62 1.67
N ASP A 436 -16.14 -25.97 0.84
CA ASP A 436 -16.72 -26.52 -0.40
C ASP A 436 -15.60 -26.74 -1.44
N HIS A 437 -15.08 -27.96 -1.51
CA HIS A 437 -13.91 -28.31 -2.31
C HIS A 437 -14.27 -28.73 -3.73
N ASP A 438 -15.45 -29.30 -3.94
CA ASP A 438 -15.94 -29.71 -5.25
C ASP A 438 -16.77 -28.63 -5.97
N GLY A 439 -17.14 -27.56 -5.26
CA GLY A 439 -17.83 -26.39 -5.80
C GLY A 439 -19.31 -26.64 -6.03
N ASP A 440 -19.91 -27.62 -5.36
CA ASP A 440 -21.33 -27.96 -5.49
C ASP A 440 -22.26 -26.99 -4.74
N GLY A 441 -21.69 -26.11 -3.91
CA GLY A 441 -22.43 -25.11 -3.14
C GLY A 441 -22.99 -25.64 -1.82
N GLN A 442 -22.58 -26.83 -1.40
CA GLN A 442 -22.88 -27.47 -0.12
C GLN A 442 -21.55 -27.88 0.55
N ILE A 443 -21.56 -28.23 1.84
CA ILE A 443 -20.38 -28.77 2.53
C ILE A 443 -20.75 -30.13 3.09
N SER A 444 -20.11 -31.19 2.59
CA SER A 444 -20.28 -32.54 3.11
C SER A 444 -19.58 -32.73 4.46
N ALA A 445 -19.99 -33.75 5.23
CA ALA A 445 -19.32 -34.12 6.48
C ALA A 445 -17.82 -34.41 6.29
N ALA A 446 -17.44 -34.99 5.15
CA ALA A 446 -16.05 -35.29 4.82
C ALA A 446 -15.23 -34.01 4.59
N GLU A 447 -15.75 -33.08 3.80
CA GLU A 447 -15.10 -31.79 3.53
C GLU A 447 -14.97 -30.95 4.81
N PHE A 448 -16.00 -30.97 5.66
CA PHE A 448 -15.98 -30.29 6.94
C PHE A 448 -14.87 -30.85 7.84
N ILE A 449 -14.78 -32.18 7.99
CA ILE A 449 -13.73 -32.82 8.80
C ILE A 449 -12.34 -32.55 8.20
N ASP A 450 -12.16 -32.70 6.89
CA ASP A 450 -10.87 -32.51 6.23
C ASP A 450 -10.39 -31.06 6.30
N GLY A 451 -11.29 -30.08 6.20
CA GLY A 451 -10.99 -28.66 6.38
C GLY A 451 -10.38 -28.36 7.75
N PHE A 452 -10.92 -28.98 8.81
CA PHE A 452 -10.37 -28.86 10.17
C PHE A 452 -9.09 -29.67 10.36
N ARG A 453 -9.01 -30.91 9.84
CA ARG A 453 -7.78 -31.73 9.88
C ARG A 453 -6.60 -31.01 9.24
N ALA A 454 -6.83 -30.30 8.13
CA ALA A 454 -5.81 -29.50 7.45
C ALA A 454 -5.17 -28.42 8.34
N PHE A 455 -5.86 -27.94 9.39
CA PHE A 455 -5.25 -27.02 10.37
C PHE A 455 -4.15 -27.71 11.19
N PHE A 456 -4.42 -28.93 11.66
CA PHE A 456 -3.54 -29.70 12.55
C PHE A 456 -2.39 -30.38 11.79
N THR A 457 -2.63 -30.87 10.58
CA THR A 457 -1.64 -31.63 9.80
C THR A 457 -0.72 -30.74 8.96
N ALA A 458 -1.15 -29.53 8.58
CA ALA A 458 -0.35 -28.65 7.72
C ALA A 458 0.94 -28.16 8.41
N ARG A 459 2.07 -28.67 7.92
CA ARG A 459 3.43 -28.26 8.30
C ARG A 459 3.78 -26.82 7.87
N GLY A 460 3.07 -26.28 6.87
CA GLY A 460 3.18 -24.92 6.34
C GLY A 460 1.96 -24.03 6.64
N LYS A 461 1.87 -22.84 6.05
CA LYS A 461 0.63 -22.03 6.12
C LYS A 461 -0.44 -22.74 5.27
N SER A 462 -1.56 -23.11 5.88
CA SER A 462 -2.76 -23.62 5.19
C SER A 462 -3.80 -22.51 5.22
N ALA A 463 -4.42 -22.22 4.08
CA ALA A 463 -5.44 -21.17 3.94
C ALA A 463 -6.71 -21.53 4.75
N ALA A 464 -7.17 -22.78 4.63
CA ALA A 464 -8.40 -23.29 5.26
C ALA A 464 -8.45 -23.06 6.78
N GLY A 465 -7.36 -23.39 7.49
CA GLY A 465 -7.34 -23.31 8.95
C GLY A 465 -7.06 -21.91 9.52
N SER A 466 -6.75 -20.91 8.69
CA SER A 466 -6.39 -19.56 9.16
C SER A 466 -7.60 -18.74 9.63
N HIS A 467 -8.80 -19.13 9.23
CA HIS A 467 -10.04 -18.41 9.50
C HIS A 467 -10.78 -18.90 10.75
N LEU A 468 -10.47 -20.12 11.24
CA LEU A 468 -11.01 -20.67 12.50
C LEU A 468 -10.63 -19.86 13.74
N LEU A 469 -9.54 -19.08 13.68
CA LEU A 469 -9.04 -18.29 14.80
C LEU A 469 -9.56 -16.85 14.83
N GLY A 470 -10.40 -16.46 13.85
CA GLY A 470 -10.69 -15.06 13.56
C GLY A 470 -9.43 -14.33 13.05
N GLN A 471 -9.59 -13.43 12.07
CA GLN A 471 -8.51 -12.48 11.80
C GLN A 471 -8.53 -11.40 12.88
N PRO A 472 -7.37 -10.95 13.40
CA PRO A 472 -7.32 -9.85 14.36
C PRO A 472 -7.80 -8.52 13.76
#